data_AF-A0A935QTJ1-F1
#
_entry.id   AF-A0A935QTJ1-F1
#
_cell.length_a   1.000
_cell.length_b   1.000
_cell.length_c   1.000
_cell.angle_alpha   90.00
_cell.angle_beta   90.00
_cell.angle_gamma   90.00
#
_symmetry.space_group_name_H-M   'P 1'
#
loop_
_entity.id
_entity.type
_entity.pdbx_description
1 polymer ?
#
loop_
_entity_poly.entity_id
_entity_poly.type
_entity_poly.pdbx_seq_one_letter_code
_entity_poly.pdbx_strand_id
1 'polypeptide(L)'
;MGDGDEVNDHLTDPNDPDTDGDGLTDGEEINDIGTDPLNPDTDGDGLTDGAEVDGSENDDYGNEETDPLEPDSDGDGLSDGEEVNGRTDEGETFNPSNPNDADTDGDSLDDGVEVDGSENDGYNNDATDPTNPDSDGDGLSDSDETSGTKNPFDGKASDPNNPDTDGDGVNDGAEVTGSENVDYGNAPTDPLNADTDGDRLTDGEEINDHGSDPNDVDTDDGGIEDGQEVLDDGTDPLNADDDGEIVRGGDYKGGGGVGCATTEAPAGAGGLLMGLLALVGLSRRRR
;
A
#
# COMPACT_ATOMS: atom_id res chain seq x y z
N MET A 1 1.18 55.26 1.33
CA MET A 1 0.24 56.05 0.49
C MET A 1 0.38 57.52 0.86
N GLY A 2 -0.68 58.30 1.08
CA GLY A 2 -0.56 59.57 1.80
C GLY A 2 -1.11 59.44 3.22
N ASP A 3 -0.51 60.10 4.21
CA ASP A 3 -0.82 59.98 5.64
C ASP A 3 -2.32 60.14 6.01
N GLY A 4 -3.11 60.78 5.13
CA GLY A 4 -4.54 60.98 5.32
C GLY A 4 -5.42 59.82 4.85
N ASP A 5 -4.93 59.01 3.91
CA ASP A 5 -5.66 57.86 3.35
C ASP A 5 -5.47 56.64 4.27
N GLU A 6 -4.28 56.46 4.84
CA GLU A 6 -3.93 55.44 5.85
C GLU A 6 -4.85 55.48 7.08
N VAL A 7 -5.02 56.65 7.72
CA VAL A 7 -5.86 56.76 8.95
C VAL A 7 -7.36 56.62 8.68
N ASN A 8 -7.84 57.16 7.56
CA ASN A 8 -9.29 57.33 7.37
C ASN A 8 -9.94 56.16 6.65
N ASP A 9 -9.20 55.47 5.77
CA ASP A 9 -9.75 54.41 4.91
C ASP A 9 -9.20 53.02 5.28
N HIS A 10 -7.97 52.92 5.80
CA HIS A 10 -7.28 51.64 6.04
C HIS A 10 -6.92 51.38 7.52
N LEU A 11 -7.07 52.37 8.40
CA LEU A 11 -6.80 52.28 9.83
C LEU A 11 -5.34 51.94 10.21
N THR A 12 -4.40 52.09 9.28
CA THR A 12 -2.97 51.88 9.53
C THR A 12 -2.31 53.09 10.21
N ASP A 13 -1.10 52.95 10.79
CA ASP A 13 -0.40 54.06 11.45
C ASP A 13 0.41 54.86 10.42
N PRO A 14 0.10 56.14 10.14
CA PRO A 14 0.86 56.93 9.16
C PRO A 14 2.34 57.17 9.51
N ASN A 15 2.77 56.81 10.71
CA ASN A 15 4.16 56.91 11.14
C ASN A 15 4.88 55.55 11.12
N ASP A 16 4.17 54.47 10.80
CA ASP A 16 4.70 53.13 10.64
C ASP A 16 4.34 52.63 9.23
N PRO A 17 5.30 52.58 8.28
CA PRO A 17 4.98 52.23 6.90
C PRO A 17 4.65 50.74 6.68
N ASP A 18 4.75 49.92 7.71
CA ASP A 18 4.53 48.46 7.77
C ASP A 18 3.90 48.22 9.15
N THR A 19 2.57 48.20 9.20
CA THR A 19 1.82 48.36 10.46
C THR A 19 1.75 47.07 11.28
N ASP A 20 1.70 45.91 10.66
CA ASP A 20 1.69 44.61 11.34
C ASP A 20 3.06 43.93 11.43
N GLY A 21 4.04 44.41 10.66
CA GLY A 21 5.44 44.06 10.81
C GLY A 21 5.83 42.74 10.12
N ASP A 22 5.12 42.36 9.07
CA ASP A 22 5.33 41.14 8.31
C ASP A 22 6.43 41.28 7.23
N GLY A 23 6.83 42.51 6.92
CA GLY A 23 7.88 42.85 5.95
C GLY A 23 7.37 43.50 4.68
N LEU A 24 6.06 43.58 4.46
CA LEU A 24 5.42 44.37 3.41
C LEU A 24 5.05 45.75 3.94
N THR A 25 5.14 46.77 3.09
CA THR A 25 4.61 48.09 3.49
C THR A 25 3.10 48.12 3.33
N ASP A 26 2.38 48.87 4.18
CA ASP A 26 0.93 49.09 4.05
C ASP A 26 0.53 49.47 2.61
N GLY A 27 1.43 50.21 1.94
CA GLY A 27 1.25 50.61 0.55
C GLY A 27 1.37 49.46 -0.45
N GLU A 28 2.32 48.56 -0.28
CA GLU A 28 2.49 47.38 -1.13
C GLU A 28 1.29 46.43 -0.96
N GLU A 29 0.93 46.14 0.28
CA GLU A 29 -0.22 45.30 0.63
C GLU A 29 -1.52 45.82 0.01
N ILE A 30 -1.86 47.10 0.21
CA ILE A 30 -3.14 47.63 -0.30
C ILE A 30 -3.15 47.83 -1.82
N ASN A 31 -2.04 48.29 -2.41
CA ASN A 31 -2.05 48.74 -3.81
C ASN A 31 -1.62 47.67 -4.82
N ASP A 32 -0.79 46.72 -4.40
CA ASP A 32 -0.12 45.80 -5.31
C ASP A 32 -0.52 44.33 -5.04
N ILE A 33 -0.67 43.91 -3.78
CA ILE A 33 -0.86 42.49 -3.41
C ILE A 33 -2.33 42.18 -3.09
N GLY A 34 -2.94 42.95 -2.18
CA GLY A 34 -4.35 42.81 -1.78
C GLY A 34 -4.55 42.27 -0.36
N THR A 35 -3.49 42.14 0.42
CA THR A 35 -3.47 41.67 1.82
C THR A 35 -3.97 42.72 2.81
N ASP A 36 -4.22 42.31 4.07
CA ASP A 36 -4.69 43.20 5.14
C ASP A 36 -3.51 43.75 5.97
N PRO A 37 -3.15 45.05 5.86
CA PRO A 37 -1.98 45.66 6.53
C PRO A 37 -2.05 45.76 8.05
N LEU A 38 -3.05 45.12 8.65
CA LEU A 38 -3.24 45.01 10.09
C LEU A 38 -3.17 43.55 10.56
N ASN A 39 -2.92 42.62 9.64
CA ASN A 39 -2.94 41.19 9.84
C ASN A 39 -1.78 40.55 9.05
N PRO A 40 -0.70 40.13 9.72
CA PRO A 40 0.53 39.72 9.06
C PRO A 40 0.45 38.38 8.31
N ASP A 41 -0.73 37.77 8.22
CA ASP A 41 -1.04 36.43 7.72
C ASP A 41 -2.52 36.47 7.29
N THR A 42 -2.76 36.90 6.05
CA THR A 42 -4.07 37.34 5.56
C THR A 42 -5.04 36.18 5.36
N ASP A 43 -4.58 35.04 4.87
CA ASP A 43 -5.41 33.85 4.64
C ASP A 43 -5.44 32.88 5.84
N GLY A 44 -4.51 33.01 6.78
CA GLY A 44 -4.50 32.31 8.05
C GLY A 44 -3.90 30.91 7.98
N ASP A 45 -3.00 30.65 7.04
CA ASP A 45 -2.36 29.36 6.83
C ASP A 45 -1.12 29.13 7.74
N GLY A 46 -0.63 30.21 8.35
CA GLY A 46 0.50 30.21 9.27
C GLY A 46 1.83 30.70 8.70
N LEU A 47 1.89 31.07 7.42
CA LEU A 47 2.94 31.89 6.84
C LEU A 47 2.54 33.37 6.95
N THR A 48 3.53 34.25 6.88
CA THR A 48 3.25 35.69 6.86
C THR A 48 3.18 36.17 5.42
N ASP A 49 2.32 37.14 5.10
CA ASP A 49 2.14 37.60 3.71
C ASP A 49 3.49 38.00 3.07
N GLY A 50 4.35 38.68 3.82
CA GLY A 50 5.71 39.01 3.38
C GLY A 50 6.63 37.82 3.10
N ALA A 51 6.50 36.72 3.84
CA ALA A 51 7.28 35.49 3.66
C ALA A 51 6.80 34.67 2.45
N GLU A 52 5.50 34.67 2.18
CA GLU A 52 4.91 34.04 1.01
C GLU A 52 5.33 34.78 -0.28
N VAL A 53 5.25 36.12 -0.24
CA VAL A 53 5.63 36.99 -1.38
C VAL A 53 7.11 36.93 -1.72
N ASP A 54 8.00 36.63 -0.76
CA ASP A 54 9.43 36.54 -1.01
C ASP A 54 10.00 35.10 -0.99
N GLY A 55 9.16 34.12 -0.66
CA GLY A 55 9.46 32.70 -0.57
C GLY A 55 10.47 32.33 0.53
N SER A 56 10.77 33.24 1.47
CA SER A 56 11.92 33.10 2.37
C SER A 56 11.84 31.95 3.37
N GLU A 57 10.64 31.46 3.66
CA GLU A 57 10.42 30.28 4.51
C GLU A 57 10.37 28.97 3.69
N ASN A 58 10.24 29.04 2.35
CA ASN A 58 10.24 27.89 1.45
C ASN A 58 11.64 27.56 0.91
N ASP A 59 12.68 27.54 1.77
CA ASP A 59 14.07 27.51 1.33
C ASP A 59 14.53 26.17 0.74
N ASP A 60 13.97 25.06 1.24
CA ASP A 60 14.23 23.69 0.76
C ASP A 60 13.73 23.47 -0.68
N TYR A 61 12.67 24.17 -1.10
CA TYR A 61 12.11 24.11 -2.46
C TYR A 61 12.45 25.33 -3.32
N GLY A 62 13.54 26.02 -2.97
CA GLY A 62 14.14 27.03 -3.85
C GLY A 62 13.66 28.46 -3.61
N ASN A 63 12.95 28.72 -2.51
CA ASN A 63 12.31 29.98 -2.19
C ASN A 63 11.29 30.38 -3.26
N GLU A 64 10.48 29.42 -3.69
CA GLU A 64 9.34 29.70 -4.56
C GLU A 64 8.25 30.37 -3.73
N GLU A 65 7.66 31.43 -4.31
CA GLU A 65 6.62 32.27 -3.69
C GLU A 65 5.29 31.50 -3.67
N THR A 66 4.47 31.73 -2.64
CA THR A 66 3.06 31.28 -2.55
C THR A 66 2.11 32.48 -2.64
N ASP A 67 0.80 32.26 -2.75
CA ASP A 67 -0.19 33.36 -2.82
C ASP A 67 -0.75 33.69 -1.42
N PRO A 68 -0.43 34.86 -0.82
CA PRO A 68 -0.86 35.24 0.54
C PRO A 68 -2.37 35.49 0.71
N LEU A 69 -3.16 35.15 -0.31
CA LEU A 69 -4.62 35.25 -0.33
C LEU A 69 -5.28 33.88 -0.53
N GLU A 70 -4.50 32.82 -0.74
CA GLU A 70 -4.92 31.46 -1.02
C GLU A 70 -4.09 30.50 -0.16
N PRO A 71 -4.67 29.92 0.91
CA PRO A 71 -3.90 29.21 1.93
C PRO A 71 -3.34 27.85 1.47
N ASP A 72 -3.53 27.46 0.22
CA ASP A 72 -3.25 26.14 -0.36
C ASP A 72 -3.00 26.37 -1.86
N SER A 73 -1.74 26.59 -2.21
CA SER A 73 -1.32 27.13 -3.50
C SER A 73 -1.41 26.11 -4.64
N ASP A 74 -1.24 24.81 -4.38
CA ASP A 74 -1.35 23.74 -5.38
C ASP A 74 -2.68 22.96 -5.32
N GLY A 75 -3.44 23.09 -4.24
CA GLY A 75 -4.79 22.58 -4.10
C GLY A 75 -4.87 21.11 -3.70
N ASP A 76 -3.85 20.57 -3.06
CA ASP A 76 -3.74 19.16 -2.66
C ASP A 76 -4.44 18.84 -1.32
N GLY A 77 -4.75 19.88 -0.54
CA GLY A 77 -5.44 19.80 0.74
C GLY A 77 -4.58 20.00 1.98
N LEU A 78 -3.28 20.22 1.83
CA LEU A 78 -2.41 20.83 2.84
C LEU A 78 -2.35 22.34 2.62
N SER A 79 -2.14 23.09 3.69
CA SER A 79 -1.93 24.54 3.56
C SER A 79 -0.46 24.84 3.33
N ASP A 80 -0.12 25.95 2.66
CA ASP A 80 1.28 26.27 2.35
C ASP A 80 2.13 26.32 3.65
N GLY A 81 1.56 26.87 4.72
CA GLY A 81 2.15 26.86 6.06
C GLY A 81 2.28 25.48 6.71
N GLU A 82 1.40 24.52 6.45
CA GLU A 82 1.53 23.13 6.91
C GLU A 82 2.69 22.42 6.19
N GLU A 83 2.84 22.68 4.90
CA GLU A 83 3.88 22.08 4.07
C GLU A 83 5.25 22.67 4.38
N VAL A 84 5.37 23.99 4.47
CA VAL A 84 6.65 24.66 4.80
C VAL A 84 7.12 24.33 6.22
N ASN A 85 6.22 24.36 7.20
CA ASN A 85 6.60 24.14 8.60
C ASN A 85 6.61 22.64 9.00
N GLY A 86 6.08 21.78 8.15
CA GLY A 86 5.72 20.40 8.48
C GLY A 86 4.51 20.33 9.42
N ARG A 87 3.75 19.23 9.33
CA ARG A 87 2.60 18.99 10.20
C ARG A 87 2.98 18.07 11.36
N THR A 88 2.46 18.36 12.55
CA THR A 88 2.49 17.40 13.67
C THR A 88 1.06 17.04 14.05
N ASP A 89 0.64 15.80 13.80
CA ASP A 89 -0.70 15.33 14.15
C ASP A 89 -0.64 14.04 14.99
N GLU A 90 -1.39 14.02 16.10
CA GLU A 90 -1.44 12.92 17.08
C GLU A 90 -0.08 12.32 17.54
N GLY A 91 1.03 13.03 17.32
CA GLY A 91 2.39 12.60 17.69
C GLY A 91 3.26 12.16 16.51
N GLU A 92 2.69 12.04 15.31
CA GLU A 92 3.43 11.88 14.06
C GLU A 92 3.87 13.25 13.54
N THR A 93 5.10 13.32 13.03
CA THR A 93 5.68 14.54 12.44
C THR A 93 5.92 14.25 10.98
N PHE A 94 5.18 14.94 10.12
CA PHE A 94 5.35 14.88 8.68
C PHE A 94 6.50 15.77 8.25
N ASN A 95 7.26 15.30 7.26
CA ASN A 95 8.32 16.11 6.68
C ASN A 95 7.68 17.30 5.95
N PRO A 96 8.36 18.46 5.94
CA PRO A 96 7.96 19.54 5.04
C PRO A 96 7.89 19.05 3.59
N SER A 97 6.82 19.39 2.88
CA SER A 97 6.60 19.14 1.45
C SER A 97 6.66 20.46 0.67
N ASN A 98 6.51 20.40 -0.66
CA ASN A 98 6.59 21.58 -1.51
C ASN A 98 5.20 22.22 -1.68
N PRO A 99 4.96 23.44 -1.17
CA PRO A 99 3.65 24.09 -1.24
C PRO A 99 3.18 24.52 -2.64
N ASN A 100 3.95 24.17 -3.69
CA ASN A 100 3.64 24.49 -5.07
C ASN A 100 3.63 23.23 -5.97
N ASP A 101 3.70 22.04 -5.38
CA ASP A 101 3.74 20.77 -6.09
C ASP A 101 3.00 19.70 -5.32
N ALA A 102 1.73 19.49 -5.69
CA ALA A 102 0.79 18.61 -5.02
C ALA A 102 1.25 17.15 -4.84
N ASP A 103 2.33 16.72 -5.50
CA ASP A 103 2.93 15.37 -5.45
C ASP A 103 4.46 15.58 -5.40
N THR A 104 4.97 15.86 -4.20
CA THR A 104 6.32 16.36 -3.97
C THR A 104 7.39 15.34 -4.39
N ASP A 105 7.14 14.06 -4.18
CA ASP A 105 8.08 12.99 -4.51
C ASP A 105 7.86 12.32 -5.87
N GLY A 106 6.72 12.58 -6.50
CA GLY A 106 6.37 12.16 -7.84
C GLY A 106 5.90 10.71 -7.95
N ASP A 107 5.40 10.11 -6.86
CA ASP A 107 4.92 8.74 -6.82
C ASP A 107 3.47 8.59 -7.34
N SER A 108 2.75 9.70 -7.56
CA SER A 108 1.33 9.81 -7.96
C SER A 108 0.29 9.75 -6.84
N LEU A 109 0.68 9.84 -5.58
CA LEU A 109 -0.16 10.29 -4.47
C LEU A 109 0.04 11.80 -4.27
N ASP A 110 -1.04 12.47 -3.89
CA ASP A 110 -0.96 13.89 -3.57
C ASP A 110 -0.50 14.04 -2.08
N ASP A 111 0.34 15.01 -1.72
CA ASP A 111 0.97 15.09 -0.38
C ASP A 111 -0.09 15.12 0.74
N GLY A 112 -1.20 15.83 0.53
CA GLY A 112 -2.33 15.87 1.44
C GLY A 112 -3.05 14.53 1.64
N VAL A 113 -3.06 13.66 0.62
CA VAL A 113 -3.58 12.29 0.71
C VAL A 113 -2.65 11.40 1.53
N GLU A 114 -1.35 11.59 1.37
CA GLU A 114 -0.34 10.86 2.12
C GLU A 114 -0.39 11.19 3.60
N VAL A 115 -0.40 12.49 3.92
CA VAL A 115 -0.44 12.99 5.29
C VAL A 115 -1.74 12.63 6.01
N ASP A 116 -2.88 12.57 5.30
CA ASP A 116 -4.16 12.19 5.90
C ASP A 116 -4.45 10.67 5.86
N GLY A 117 -3.66 9.91 5.10
CA GLY A 117 -3.75 8.46 4.93
C GLY A 117 -5.06 8.00 4.29
N SER A 118 -5.80 8.88 3.60
CA SER A 118 -7.17 8.60 3.16
C SER A 118 -7.30 7.48 2.13
N GLU A 119 -6.26 7.26 1.33
CA GLU A 119 -6.18 6.15 0.37
C GLU A 119 -5.59 4.87 0.98
N ASN A 120 -5.13 4.91 2.24
CA ASN A 120 -4.68 3.74 3.00
C ASN A 120 -5.82 3.09 3.81
N ASP A 121 -6.98 2.89 3.19
CA ASP A 121 -8.24 2.51 3.88
C ASP A 121 -8.23 1.09 4.49
N GLY A 122 -7.34 0.22 3.99
CA GLY A 122 -7.12 -1.15 4.46
C GLY A 122 -6.29 -1.22 5.75
N TYR A 123 -5.47 -0.20 6.01
CA TYR A 123 -4.42 -0.21 7.04
C TYR A 123 -4.55 1.02 7.94
N ASN A 124 -5.75 1.18 8.52
CA ASN A 124 -6.11 2.22 9.51
C ASN A 124 -5.97 3.68 9.05
N ASN A 125 -5.86 3.94 7.75
CA ASN A 125 -5.50 5.24 7.22
C ASN A 125 -4.16 5.72 7.80
N ASP A 126 -3.21 4.80 7.96
CA ASP A 126 -1.87 5.16 8.38
C ASP A 126 -1.23 5.97 7.23
N ALA A 127 -0.67 7.12 7.58
CA ALA A 127 -0.13 8.07 6.63
C ALA A 127 1.19 7.58 6.01
N THR A 128 1.55 8.09 4.84
CA THR A 128 2.84 7.89 4.17
C THR A 128 3.68 9.18 4.21
N ASP A 129 4.95 9.11 3.82
CA ASP A 129 5.86 10.26 3.82
C ASP A 129 5.81 10.98 2.46
N PRO A 130 5.25 12.20 2.37
CA PRO A 130 5.05 12.91 1.10
C PRO A 130 6.34 13.32 0.37
N THR A 131 7.49 13.00 0.96
CA THR A 131 8.80 13.28 0.38
C THR A 131 9.57 12.03 -0.02
N ASN A 132 8.95 10.86 0.12
CA ASN A 132 9.56 9.57 -0.11
C ASN A 132 8.59 8.59 -0.80
N PRO A 133 8.83 8.26 -2.09
CA PRO A 133 7.84 7.60 -2.95
C PRO A 133 7.67 6.10 -2.66
N ASP A 134 8.23 5.60 -1.56
CA ASP A 134 8.34 4.19 -1.15
C ASP A 134 8.67 4.22 0.36
N SER A 135 7.63 4.36 1.17
CA SER A 135 7.70 4.69 2.60
C SER A 135 8.41 3.62 3.43
N ASP A 136 8.23 2.35 3.09
CA ASP A 136 8.85 1.22 3.79
C ASP A 136 10.13 0.66 3.11
N GLY A 137 10.40 1.07 1.88
CA GLY A 137 11.61 0.78 1.14
C GLY A 137 11.66 -0.61 0.54
N ASP A 138 10.52 -1.22 0.25
CA ASP A 138 10.40 -2.59 -0.26
C ASP A 138 10.52 -2.69 -1.80
N GLY A 139 10.41 -1.55 -2.49
CA GLY A 139 10.51 -1.43 -3.94
C GLY A 139 9.18 -1.30 -4.70
N LEU A 140 8.04 -1.26 -4.01
CA LEU A 140 6.78 -0.69 -4.51
C LEU A 140 6.67 0.77 -4.06
N SER A 141 5.90 1.57 -4.81
CA SER A 141 5.59 2.92 -4.37
C SER A 141 4.33 2.94 -3.53
N ASP A 142 4.21 3.93 -2.65
CA ASP A 142 3.05 4.11 -1.79
C ASP A 142 1.75 4.15 -2.62
N SER A 143 1.79 4.80 -3.79
CA SER A 143 0.68 4.81 -4.75
C SER A 143 0.35 3.44 -5.37
N ASP A 144 1.35 2.60 -5.61
CA ASP A 144 1.18 1.26 -6.19
C ASP A 144 0.56 0.30 -5.16
N GLU A 145 0.93 0.48 -3.90
CA GLU A 145 0.46 -0.29 -2.76
C GLU A 145 -0.94 0.11 -2.34
N THR A 146 -1.20 1.39 -2.06
CA THR A 146 -2.55 1.89 -1.70
C THR A 146 -3.59 1.58 -2.78
N SER A 147 -3.20 1.61 -4.06
CA SER A 147 -4.10 1.30 -5.17
C SER A 147 -4.25 -0.20 -5.46
N GLY A 148 -3.29 -1.02 -5.05
CA GLY A 148 -3.18 -2.44 -5.41
C GLY A 148 -2.99 -2.69 -6.90
N THR A 149 -2.68 -1.67 -7.70
CA THR A 149 -2.71 -1.78 -9.17
C THR A 149 -1.59 -2.66 -9.72
N LYS A 150 -0.54 -2.90 -8.93
CA LYS A 150 0.57 -3.80 -9.30
C LYS A 150 0.37 -5.23 -8.85
N ASN A 151 -0.47 -5.50 -7.85
CA ASN A 151 -0.74 -6.88 -7.42
C ASN A 151 -1.38 -7.69 -8.59
N PRO A 152 -0.69 -8.74 -9.10
CA PRO A 152 -1.17 -9.49 -10.26
C PRO A 152 -2.25 -10.53 -9.96
N PHE A 153 -2.59 -10.76 -8.68
CA PHE A 153 -3.51 -11.81 -8.23
C PHE A 153 -4.94 -11.31 -8.12
N ASP A 154 -5.21 -10.42 -7.16
CA ASP A 154 -6.55 -9.91 -6.88
C ASP A 154 -6.68 -8.38 -7.01
N GLY A 155 -5.57 -7.70 -7.25
CA GLY A 155 -5.49 -6.25 -7.43
C GLY A 155 -5.86 -5.48 -6.17
N LYS A 156 -5.66 -6.08 -4.98
CA LYS A 156 -5.80 -5.38 -3.70
C LYS A 156 -4.49 -4.79 -3.24
N ALA A 157 -4.63 -3.78 -2.39
CA ALA A 157 -3.56 -3.05 -1.76
C ALA A 157 -2.78 -3.88 -0.75
N SER A 158 -1.45 -3.73 -0.75
CA SER A 158 -0.54 -4.03 0.37
C SER A 158 -0.44 -2.82 1.31
N ASP A 159 0.23 -2.99 2.45
CA ASP A 159 0.44 -1.92 3.43
C ASP A 159 1.68 -1.09 3.07
N PRO A 160 1.55 0.17 2.61
CA PRO A 160 2.69 1.00 2.19
C PRO A 160 3.69 1.34 3.30
N ASN A 161 3.37 0.98 4.56
CA ASN A 161 4.22 1.20 5.72
C ASN A 161 4.80 -0.11 6.28
N ASN A 162 4.60 -1.24 5.62
CA ASN A 162 5.09 -2.54 6.08
C ASN A 162 5.59 -3.39 4.91
N PRO A 163 6.92 -3.61 4.81
CA PRO A 163 7.56 -4.10 3.59
C PRO A 163 7.31 -5.59 3.30
N ASP A 164 6.50 -6.27 4.11
CA ASP A 164 6.17 -7.70 4.10
C ASP A 164 4.78 -7.82 4.77
N THR A 165 3.73 -7.60 3.98
CA THR A 165 2.36 -7.39 4.45
C THR A 165 1.77 -8.65 5.10
N ASP A 166 2.07 -9.83 4.57
CA ASP A 166 1.56 -11.09 5.10
C ASP A 166 2.52 -11.79 6.09
N GLY A 167 3.77 -11.32 6.18
CA GLY A 167 4.75 -11.70 7.18
C GLY A 167 5.43 -13.03 6.91
N ASP A 168 5.58 -13.40 5.63
CA ASP A 168 6.11 -14.69 5.19
C ASP A 168 7.63 -14.69 4.98
N GLY A 169 8.23 -13.49 4.94
CA GLY A 169 9.66 -13.27 4.78
C GLY A 169 10.11 -12.91 3.37
N VAL A 170 9.20 -12.72 2.42
CA VAL A 170 9.42 -12.05 1.13
C VAL A 170 8.78 -10.66 1.21
N ASN A 171 9.44 -9.67 0.63
CA ASN A 171 8.89 -8.32 0.62
C ASN A 171 7.82 -8.13 -0.46
N ASP A 172 6.80 -7.29 -0.25
CA ASP A 172 5.66 -7.15 -1.17
C ASP A 172 6.11 -6.78 -2.60
N GLY A 173 7.09 -5.88 -2.73
CA GLY A 173 7.72 -5.55 -4.00
C GLY A 173 8.50 -6.67 -4.65
N ALA A 174 9.14 -7.53 -3.86
CA ALA A 174 9.79 -8.73 -4.38
C ALA A 174 8.76 -9.75 -4.89
N GLU A 175 7.63 -9.88 -4.21
CA GLU A 175 6.54 -10.77 -4.57
C GLU A 175 5.84 -10.31 -5.84
N VAL A 176 5.43 -9.04 -5.91
CA VAL A 176 4.78 -8.44 -7.09
C VAL A 176 5.66 -8.53 -8.33
N THR A 177 6.98 -8.36 -8.17
CA THR A 177 7.93 -8.42 -9.29
C THR A 177 8.45 -9.83 -9.58
N GLY A 178 8.28 -10.77 -8.66
CA GLY A 178 8.92 -12.09 -8.65
C GLY A 178 10.45 -12.01 -8.59
N SER A 179 11.03 -10.92 -8.06
CA SER A 179 12.47 -10.66 -8.18
C SER A 179 13.33 -11.63 -7.38
N GLU A 180 12.77 -12.27 -6.35
CA GLU A 180 13.42 -13.31 -5.55
C GLU A 180 13.11 -14.73 -6.03
N ASN A 181 12.02 -14.93 -6.79
CA ASN A 181 11.67 -16.21 -7.41
C ASN A 181 12.47 -16.48 -8.71
N VAL A 182 13.80 -16.38 -8.63
CA VAL A 182 14.68 -16.38 -9.82
C VAL A 182 14.79 -17.72 -10.54
N ASP A 183 14.72 -18.82 -9.80
CA ASP A 183 14.90 -20.16 -10.36
C ASP A 183 13.65 -20.62 -11.13
N TYR A 184 12.48 -20.04 -10.81
CA TYR A 184 11.19 -20.32 -11.45
C TYR A 184 10.71 -19.19 -12.37
N GLY A 185 11.67 -18.42 -12.89
CA GLY A 185 11.44 -17.48 -13.99
C GLY A 185 10.83 -16.15 -13.58
N ASN A 186 11.04 -15.75 -12.33
CA ASN A 186 10.50 -14.56 -11.70
C ASN A 186 8.96 -14.55 -11.75
N ALA A 187 8.36 -15.70 -11.45
CA ALA A 187 6.92 -15.77 -11.25
C ALA A 187 6.59 -15.03 -9.94
N PRO A 188 5.65 -14.06 -9.96
CA PRO A 188 5.27 -13.34 -8.75
C PRO A 188 4.54 -14.25 -7.76
N THR A 189 4.53 -13.86 -6.49
CA THR A 189 3.71 -14.41 -5.39
C THR A 189 2.77 -13.33 -4.86
N ASP A 190 1.74 -13.70 -4.10
CA ASP A 190 0.70 -12.76 -3.68
C ASP A 190 1.05 -12.11 -2.34
N PRO A 191 1.34 -10.78 -2.29
CA PRO A 191 1.80 -10.09 -1.07
C PRO A 191 0.80 -10.03 0.09
N LEU A 192 -0.39 -10.59 -0.11
CA LEU A 192 -1.44 -10.67 0.90
C LEU A 192 -1.70 -12.11 1.34
N ASN A 193 -0.92 -13.06 0.86
CA ASN A 193 -1.12 -14.48 1.07
C ASN A 193 0.21 -15.25 1.12
N ALA A 194 0.68 -15.41 2.36
CA ALA A 194 1.92 -16.08 2.74
C ALA A 194 2.13 -17.52 2.25
N ASP A 195 1.22 -18.12 1.48
CA ASP A 195 1.29 -19.49 0.96
C ASP A 195 0.49 -19.47 -0.35
N THR A 196 1.14 -19.02 -1.43
CA THR A 196 0.52 -18.67 -2.71
C THR A 196 -0.18 -19.86 -3.36
N ASP A 197 0.40 -21.05 -3.27
CA ASP A 197 -0.12 -22.26 -3.91
C ASP A 197 -0.96 -23.15 -2.97
N GLY A 198 -0.86 -22.95 -1.66
CA GLY A 198 -1.68 -23.57 -0.62
C GLY A 198 -1.18 -24.94 -0.15
N ASP A 199 0.10 -25.22 -0.26
CA ASP A 199 0.71 -26.53 0.04
C ASP A 199 1.19 -26.68 1.51
N ARG A 200 1.13 -25.58 2.28
CA ARG A 200 1.51 -25.40 3.69
C ARG A 200 2.96 -24.99 3.96
N LEU A 201 3.79 -24.74 2.94
CA LEU A 201 4.98 -23.92 3.07
C LEU A 201 4.63 -22.47 2.74
N THR A 202 5.36 -21.54 3.33
CA THR A 202 5.22 -20.14 2.92
C THR A 202 6.09 -19.84 1.72
N ASP A 203 5.71 -18.84 0.92
CA ASP A 203 6.49 -18.46 -0.27
C ASP A 203 7.93 -18.11 0.11
N GLY A 204 8.10 -17.43 1.26
CA GLY A 204 9.38 -17.18 1.89
C GLY A 204 10.13 -18.44 2.38
N GLU A 205 9.47 -19.45 2.92
CA GLU A 205 10.11 -20.73 3.30
C GLU A 205 10.62 -21.46 2.05
N GLU A 206 9.84 -21.46 0.99
CA GLU A 206 10.19 -22.07 -0.28
C GLU A 206 11.36 -21.38 -0.96
N ILE A 207 11.33 -20.06 -1.08
CA ILE A 207 12.40 -19.28 -1.69
C ILE A 207 13.69 -19.35 -0.86
N ASN A 208 13.60 -19.15 0.45
CA ASN A 208 14.78 -18.94 1.30
C ASN A 208 15.42 -20.23 1.83
N ASP A 209 14.61 -21.25 2.14
CA ASP A 209 15.08 -22.44 2.87
C ASP A 209 15.09 -23.70 2.02
N HIS A 210 14.13 -23.88 1.10
CA HIS A 210 13.93 -25.13 0.36
C HIS A 210 14.35 -25.06 -1.11
N GLY A 211 14.20 -23.90 -1.75
CA GLY A 211 14.37 -23.70 -3.18
C GLY A 211 13.29 -24.35 -4.03
N SER A 212 12.12 -24.70 -3.47
CA SER A 212 10.91 -25.12 -4.22
C SER A 212 10.24 -23.93 -4.91
N ASP A 213 9.32 -24.19 -5.83
CA ASP A 213 8.57 -23.16 -6.56
C ASP A 213 7.34 -22.74 -5.75
N PRO A 214 7.26 -21.51 -5.23
CA PRO A 214 6.12 -21.05 -4.42
C PRO A 214 4.79 -20.92 -5.19
N ASN A 215 4.79 -21.32 -6.45
CA ASN A 215 3.61 -21.33 -7.31
C ASN A 215 3.22 -22.76 -7.76
N ASP A 216 3.90 -23.80 -7.28
CA ASP A 216 3.67 -25.18 -7.68
C ASP A 216 3.74 -26.16 -6.48
N VAL A 217 2.56 -26.61 -6.05
CA VAL A 217 2.36 -27.44 -4.86
C VAL A 217 3.15 -28.76 -4.80
N ASP A 218 3.85 -29.15 -5.86
CA ASP A 218 4.60 -30.41 -6.07
C ASP A 218 5.73 -30.12 -7.07
N THR A 219 6.75 -29.38 -6.64
CA THR A 219 7.79 -28.79 -7.50
C THR A 219 8.51 -29.82 -8.38
N ASP A 220 8.68 -31.05 -7.89
CA ASP A 220 9.42 -32.10 -8.58
C ASP A 220 8.56 -33.09 -9.40
N ASP A 221 7.24 -32.89 -9.42
CA ASP A 221 6.24 -33.76 -10.06
C ASP A 221 6.28 -35.23 -9.55
N GLY A 222 6.74 -35.46 -8.32
CA GLY A 222 6.85 -36.76 -7.65
C GLY A 222 5.51 -37.32 -7.15
N GLY A 223 4.56 -36.40 -6.87
CA GLY A 223 3.20 -36.72 -6.45
C GLY A 223 2.97 -36.63 -4.94
N ILE A 224 3.89 -36.00 -4.22
CA ILE A 224 3.73 -35.56 -2.82
C ILE A 224 3.94 -34.04 -2.82
N GLU A 225 3.11 -33.32 -2.07
CA GLU A 225 3.21 -31.85 -2.01
C GLU A 225 4.47 -31.42 -1.23
N ASP A 226 5.13 -30.33 -1.62
CA ASP A 226 6.42 -29.90 -1.06
C ASP A 226 6.33 -29.69 0.47
N GLY A 227 5.25 -29.07 0.93
CA GLY A 227 4.94 -28.92 2.34
C GLY A 227 4.65 -30.23 3.07
N GLN A 228 4.14 -31.25 2.40
CA GLN A 228 4.05 -32.59 3.00
C GLN A 228 5.45 -33.22 3.13
N GLU A 229 6.30 -33.09 2.11
CA GLU A 229 7.66 -33.60 2.10
C GLU A 229 8.50 -33.01 3.23
N VAL A 230 8.45 -31.69 3.38
CA VAL A 230 9.22 -30.98 4.41
C VAL A 230 8.65 -31.22 5.81
N LEU A 231 7.34 -31.09 6.00
CA LEU A 231 6.75 -31.04 7.35
C LEU A 231 6.45 -32.43 7.93
N ASP A 232 6.06 -33.39 7.09
CA ASP A 232 5.53 -34.68 7.55
C ASP A 232 6.48 -35.86 7.25
N ASP A 233 7.13 -35.87 6.09
CA ASP A 233 7.88 -37.03 5.60
C ASP A 233 9.41 -36.89 5.75
N GLY A 234 9.93 -35.66 5.74
CA GLY A 234 11.36 -35.33 5.82
C GLY A 234 12.14 -35.69 4.55
N THR A 235 11.46 -35.65 3.40
CA THR A 235 12.03 -35.83 2.04
C THR A 235 12.42 -34.47 1.44
N ASP A 236 13.02 -34.48 0.25
CA ASP A 236 13.55 -33.28 -0.43
C ASP A 236 12.57 -32.86 -1.53
N PRO A 237 11.91 -31.68 -1.44
CA PRO A 237 10.86 -31.24 -2.39
C PRO A 237 11.35 -31.05 -3.85
N LEU A 238 12.63 -31.28 -4.10
CA LEU A 238 13.27 -31.19 -5.40
C LEU A 238 13.69 -32.57 -5.95
N ASN A 239 13.25 -33.67 -5.34
CA ASN A 239 13.72 -35.03 -5.62
C ASN A 239 12.64 -36.14 -5.62
N ALA A 240 11.93 -36.24 -6.74
CA ALA A 240 10.87 -37.22 -7.04
C ALA A 240 11.22 -38.72 -6.88
N ASP A 241 12.49 -39.06 -6.59
CA ASP A 241 12.94 -40.43 -6.32
C ASP A 241 12.78 -40.83 -4.83
N ASP A 242 12.58 -39.90 -3.89
CA ASP A 242 12.56 -40.19 -2.43
C ASP A 242 11.18 -40.14 -1.74
N ASP A 243 10.17 -39.55 -2.37
CA ASP A 243 8.75 -39.56 -2.01
C ASP A 243 8.11 -40.96 -2.17
N GLY A 244 8.75 -41.85 -2.93
CA GLY A 244 8.44 -43.28 -2.94
C GLY A 244 8.89 -44.06 -1.69
N GLU A 245 9.78 -43.51 -0.86
CA GLU A 245 10.33 -44.19 0.33
C GLU A 245 9.41 -44.10 1.56
N ILE A 246 8.28 -43.39 1.46
CA ILE A 246 7.23 -43.27 2.49
C ILE A 246 6.39 -44.56 2.51
N VAL A 247 7.06 -45.68 2.78
CA VAL A 247 6.41 -46.93 3.14
C VAL A 247 5.87 -46.74 4.55
N ARG A 248 4.62 -46.24 4.64
CA ARG A 248 3.77 -46.18 5.83
C ARG A 248 4.32 -47.05 6.95
N GLY A 249 4.99 -46.40 7.91
CA GLY A 249 5.56 -47.02 9.11
C GLY A 249 4.46 -47.64 9.97
N GLY A 250 4.04 -48.84 9.56
CA GLY A 250 2.86 -49.50 10.11
C GLY A 250 2.81 -50.98 9.82
N ASP A 251 3.94 -51.66 9.61
CA ASP A 251 3.96 -53.14 9.60
C ASP A 251 5.28 -53.74 10.11
N TYR A 252 5.52 -53.55 11.42
CA TYR A 252 6.12 -54.64 12.18
C TYR A 252 4.98 -55.54 12.70
N LYS A 253 4.83 -56.72 12.06
CA LYS A 253 4.79 -58.08 12.66
C LYS A 253 4.25 -59.10 11.65
N GLY A 254 5.10 -60.06 11.25
CA GLY A 254 4.61 -61.39 10.90
C GLY A 254 5.36 -62.09 9.78
N GLY A 255 6.44 -62.80 10.14
CA GLY A 255 6.94 -63.85 9.28
C GLY A 255 5.91 -64.96 9.07
N GLY A 256 5.88 -65.53 7.87
CA GLY A 256 5.34 -66.87 7.64
C GLY A 256 4.34 -67.00 6.49
N GLY A 257 4.86 -67.32 5.31
CA GLY A 257 4.40 -68.49 4.57
C GLY A 257 3.11 -68.39 3.74
N VAL A 258 3.31 -68.64 2.44
CA VAL A 258 2.48 -69.40 1.48
C VAL A 258 1.06 -68.93 1.15
N GLY A 259 0.77 -68.81 -0.15
CA GLY A 259 -0.59 -69.07 -0.65
C GLY A 259 -1.01 -68.34 -1.91
N CYS A 260 -0.57 -68.84 -3.06
CA CYS A 260 -1.25 -68.65 -4.34
C CYS A 260 -2.66 -69.27 -4.31
N ALA A 261 -3.72 -68.53 -4.65
CA ALA A 261 -4.93 -69.04 -5.30
C ALA A 261 -5.89 -67.93 -5.75
N THR A 262 -6.21 -67.99 -7.04
CA THR A 262 -7.36 -67.39 -7.75
C THR A 262 -8.71 -67.81 -7.15
N THR A 263 -9.76 -66.97 -7.22
CA THR A 263 -11.11 -67.34 -7.72
C THR A 263 -12.06 -66.14 -7.81
N GLU A 264 -13.06 -66.31 -8.66
CA GLU A 264 -13.96 -65.35 -9.29
C GLU A 264 -15.12 -64.79 -8.44
N ALA A 265 -15.82 -63.80 -9.02
CA ALA A 265 -17.09 -63.21 -8.61
C ALA A 265 -18.24 -64.23 -8.43
N PRO A 266 -19.37 -63.82 -7.82
CA PRO A 266 -20.55 -63.60 -8.68
C PRO A 266 -21.52 -62.47 -8.25
N ALA A 267 -22.43 -62.19 -9.19
CA ALA A 267 -23.46 -61.16 -9.23
C ALA A 267 -24.76 -61.46 -8.43
N GLY A 268 -25.58 -60.40 -8.27
CA GLY A 268 -27.04 -60.45 -8.08
C GLY A 268 -27.54 -59.47 -7.01
N ALA A 269 -28.70 -58.81 -7.05
CA ALA A 269 -29.69 -58.43 -8.05
C ALA A 269 -30.85 -57.76 -7.27
N GLY A 270 -31.49 -56.72 -7.82
CA GLY A 270 -32.93 -56.47 -7.59
C GLY A 270 -33.32 -55.16 -6.90
N GLY A 271 -34.18 -54.37 -7.57
CA GLY A 271 -35.06 -53.43 -6.88
C GLY A 271 -35.44 -52.16 -7.65
N LEU A 272 -36.24 -52.29 -8.70
CA LEU A 272 -36.89 -51.20 -9.43
C LEU A 272 -38.12 -50.68 -8.64
N LEU A 273 -38.31 -49.36 -8.45
CA LEU A 273 -39.65 -48.79 -8.25
C LEU A 273 -39.77 -47.33 -8.75
N MET A 274 -40.92 -47.09 -9.37
CA MET A 274 -41.38 -45.97 -10.19
C MET A 274 -41.66 -44.65 -9.46
N GLY A 275 -41.22 -43.56 -10.10
CA GLY A 275 -41.95 -42.35 -10.52
C GLY A 275 -43.00 -41.65 -9.62
N LEU A 276 -42.89 -40.32 -9.52
CA LEU A 276 -44.05 -39.42 -9.60
C LEU A 276 -43.65 -37.99 -10.04
N LEU A 277 -44.40 -37.45 -11.01
CA LEU A 277 -44.44 -36.07 -11.50
C LEU A 277 -44.84 -35.06 -10.41
N ALA A 278 -44.32 -33.82 -10.50
CA ALA A 278 -45.14 -32.60 -10.40
C ALA A 278 -44.44 -31.36 -11.02
N LEU A 279 -45.04 -30.83 -12.10
CA LEU A 279 -44.92 -29.43 -12.55
C LEU A 279 -45.65 -28.50 -11.56
N VAL A 280 -45.12 -27.30 -11.29
CA VAL A 280 -45.74 -25.94 -11.21
C VAL A 280 -44.55 -24.98 -10.95
N GLY A 281 -44.35 -23.77 -11.49
CA GLY A 281 -45.13 -22.82 -12.28
C GLY A 281 -44.58 -21.41 -12.02
N LEU A 282 -44.57 -20.56 -13.05
CA LEU A 282 -44.17 -19.15 -13.13
C LEU A 282 -44.47 -18.25 -11.91
N SER A 283 -43.58 -17.26 -11.67
CA SER A 283 -43.98 -15.84 -11.41
C SER A 283 -42.77 -14.89 -11.59
N ARG A 284 -42.67 -14.17 -12.70
CA ARG A 284 -42.98 -12.73 -12.91
C ARG A 284 -42.02 -11.69 -12.27
N ARG A 285 -41.14 -11.22 -13.15
CA ARG A 285 -40.63 -9.86 -13.39
C ARG A 285 -41.57 -8.70 -12.94
N ARG A 286 -41.02 -7.75 -12.18
CA ARG A 286 -41.36 -6.31 -12.05
C ARG A 286 -40.18 -5.67 -11.29
N ARG A 287 -39.70 -4.48 -11.57
CA ARG A 287 -39.93 -3.50 -12.64
C ARG A 287 -38.75 -2.53 -12.54
#